data_AF-B0C7U2-F1
#
_entry.id   AF-B0C7U2-F1
#
_cell.length_a   1.000
_cell.length_b   1.000
_cell.length_c   1.000
_cell.angle_alpha   90.00
_cell.angle_beta   90.00
_cell.angle_gamma   90.00
#
_symmetry.space_group_name_H-M   'P 1'
#
loop_
_entity.id
_entity.type
_entity.pdbx_description
1 polymer ?
#
loop_
_entity_poly.entity_id
_entity_poly.type
_entity_poly.pdbx_seq_one_letter_code
_entity_poly.pdbx_strand_id
1 'polypeptide(L)'
;MLPTRWLRRLAPMLVGLIFLVTACSSAPNKYDQVQKDTTGFGKPAAVSKEAQKGGTFNQFFPKSEGDFDVVPSQEKKGFAAYKLNKDGATLATLSINDTISLPAAVTKYSTATENIAGYPSVNQGTTATGLLVNGRYQVKVLSKSTSFSQTDRVDWLQKFDLKGLAELEVADNKSSDAKQSPNAPPALNPVLQPAA
;
A
#
# COMPACT_ATOMS: atom_id res chain seq x y z
N MET A 1 45.07 -42.65 35.60
CA MET A 1 45.53 -42.46 34.20
C MET A 1 44.50 -43.09 33.27
N LEU A 2 43.57 -42.29 32.70
CA LEU A 2 42.61 -42.83 31.73
C LEU A 2 43.34 -43.17 30.42
N PRO A 3 43.06 -44.32 29.78
CA PRO A 3 43.79 -44.74 28.60
C PRO A 3 43.43 -43.83 27.42
N THR A 4 44.41 -43.08 26.94
CA THR A 4 44.38 -42.13 25.81
C THR A 4 43.81 -42.72 24.50
N ARG A 5 43.69 -44.05 24.41
CA ARG A 5 43.12 -44.78 23.27
C ARG A 5 41.59 -44.73 23.21
N TRP A 6 40.91 -44.56 24.36
CA TRP A 6 39.44 -44.46 24.43
C TRP A 6 38.94 -43.05 24.04
N LEU A 7 39.65 -41.99 24.49
CA LEU A 7 39.37 -40.61 24.09
C LEU A 7 39.39 -40.42 22.56
N ARG A 8 40.33 -41.10 21.87
CA ARG A 8 40.52 -40.98 20.41
C ARG A 8 39.39 -41.62 19.60
N ARG A 9 38.60 -42.53 20.20
CA ARG A 9 37.43 -43.15 19.55
C ARG A 9 36.11 -42.47 19.90
N LEU A 10 36.02 -41.83 21.07
CA LEU A 10 34.83 -41.07 21.48
C LEU A 10 34.76 -39.68 20.84
N ALA A 11 35.91 -39.08 20.50
CA ALA A 11 35.97 -37.78 19.85
C ALA A 11 35.15 -37.67 18.54
N PRO A 12 35.27 -38.57 17.54
CA PRO A 12 34.47 -38.47 16.31
C PRO A 12 32.97 -38.72 16.54
N MET A 13 32.60 -39.53 17.55
CA MET A 13 31.21 -39.79 17.90
C MET A 13 30.55 -38.57 18.56
N LEU A 14 31.29 -37.88 19.45
CA LEU A 14 30.84 -36.64 20.08
C LEU A 14 30.72 -35.51 19.05
N VAL A 15 31.70 -35.39 18.15
CA VAL A 15 31.67 -34.40 17.06
C VAL A 15 30.52 -34.68 16.10
N GLY A 16 30.29 -35.94 15.73
CA GLY A 16 29.14 -36.35 14.91
C GLY A 16 27.80 -36.02 15.58
N LEU A 17 27.68 -36.23 16.90
CA LEU A 17 26.49 -35.87 17.66
C LEU A 17 26.26 -34.35 17.66
N ILE A 18 27.31 -33.55 17.87
CA ILE A 18 27.22 -32.07 17.84
C ILE A 18 26.76 -31.57 16.46
N PHE A 19 27.29 -32.14 15.37
CA PHE A 19 26.88 -31.77 14.01
C PHE A 19 25.42 -32.12 13.70
N LEU A 20 24.90 -33.25 14.21
CA LEU A 20 23.49 -33.63 14.04
C LEU A 20 22.53 -32.67 14.77
N VAL A 21 22.90 -32.11 15.92
CA VAL A 21 22.01 -31.18 16.66
C VAL A 21 22.00 -29.78 16.04
N THR A 22 23.11 -29.30 15.47
CA THR A 22 23.19 -27.94 14.87
C THR A 22 22.50 -27.79 13.52
N ALA A 23 22.31 -28.88 12.76
CA ALA A 23 21.71 -28.84 11.43
C ALA A 23 20.16 -28.78 11.42
N CYS A 24 19.51 -28.96 12.58
CA CYS A 24 18.05 -28.98 12.71
C CYS A 24 17.45 -27.65 13.23
N SER A 25 18.16 -26.53 13.15
CA SER A 25 17.56 -25.23 13.47
C SER A 25 16.83 -24.67 12.24
N SER A 26 15.50 -24.54 12.34
CA SER A 26 14.70 -23.87 11.30
C SER A 26 15.13 -22.40 11.19
N ALA A 27 15.36 -21.93 9.96
CA ALA A 27 15.75 -20.55 9.72
C ALA A 27 14.70 -19.57 10.30
N PRO A 28 15.10 -18.42 10.87
CA PRO A 28 14.18 -17.41 11.38
C PRO A 28 13.17 -17.01 10.29
N ASN A 29 11.89 -17.07 10.60
CA ASN A 29 10.88 -16.70 9.64
C ASN A 29 10.86 -15.16 9.51
N LYS A 30 11.17 -14.67 8.31
CA LYS A 30 11.17 -13.24 7.96
C LYS A 30 9.85 -12.51 8.24
N TYR A 31 8.75 -13.26 8.45
CA TYR A 31 7.44 -12.70 8.76
C TYR A 31 7.10 -12.64 10.25
N ASP A 32 7.91 -13.24 11.14
CA ASP A 32 7.59 -13.33 12.58
C ASP A 32 7.46 -11.95 13.22
N GLN A 33 8.32 -11.01 12.82
CA GLN A 33 8.26 -9.64 13.32
C GLN A 33 6.97 -8.94 12.86
N VAL A 34 6.64 -9.04 11.57
CA VAL A 34 5.43 -8.42 11.01
C VAL A 34 4.17 -9.01 11.64
N GLN A 35 4.12 -10.32 11.88
CA GLN A 35 2.99 -10.96 12.54
C GLN A 35 2.80 -10.43 13.97
N LYS A 36 3.88 -10.30 14.75
CA LYS A 36 3.81 -9.70 16.11
C LYS A 36 3.35 -8.25 16.10
N ASP A 37 3.75 -7.49 15.08
CA ASP A 37 3.44 -6.07 14.98
C ASP A 37 2.01 -5.81 14.50
N THR A 38 1.42 -6.74 13.75
CA THR A 38 0.13 -6.55 13.06
C THR A 38 -1.02 -7.43 13.56
N THR A 39 -0.74 -8.50 14.31
CA THR A 39 -1.77 -9.41 14.82
C THR A 39 -2.00 -9.20 16.32
N GLY A 40 -3.27 -9.16 16.74
CA GLY A 40 -3.68 -9.06 18.13
C GLY A 40 -4.63 -7.89 18.43
N PHE A 41 -5.25 -7.95 19.62
CA PHE A 41 -6.14 -6.90 20.10
C PHE A 41 -5.36 -5.59 20.34
N GLY A 42 -5.90 -4.46 19.86
CA GLY A 42 -5.27 -3.14 20.02
C GLY A 42 -4.14 -2.82 19.04
N LYS A 43 -3.84 -3.71 18.08
CA LYS A 43 -2.89 -3.40 17.00
C LYS A 43 -3.50 -2.44 15.96
N PRO A 44 -2.67 -1.62 15.27
CA PRO A 44 -3.17 -0.69 14.26
C PRO A 44 -3.96 -1.40 13.18
N ALA A 45 -5.05 -0.78 12.73
CA ALA A 45 -5.83 -1.33 11.63
C ALA A 45 -4.98 -1.43 10.36
N ALA A 46 -5.12 -2.54 9.63
CA ALA A 46 -4.39 -2.77 8.37
C ALA A 46 -4.72 -1.72 7.28
N VAL A 47 -5.85 -1.04 7.41
CA VAL A 47 -6.26 0.09 6.56
C VAL A 47 -6.56 1.28 7.45
N SER A 48 -5.98 2.43 7.14
CA SER A 48 -6.17 3.68 7.87
C SER A 48 -7.65 4.10 7.85
N LYS A 49 -8.07 4.80 8.92
CA LYS A 49 -9.44 5.31 9.01
C LYS A 49 -9.69 6.45 8.02
N GLU A 50 -8.62 7.13 7.65
CA GLU A 50 -8.52 8.27 6.74
C GLU A 50 -8.41 7.83 5.26
N ALA A 51 -8.26 6.53 5.00
CA ALA A 51 -8.27 5.97 3.65
C ALA A 51 -9.65 6.17 3.00
N GLN A 52 -9.63 6.55 1.71
CA GLN A 52 -10.85 6.74 0.94
C GLN A 52 -11.66 5.44 0.83
N LYS A 53 -12.99 5.54 0.71
CA LYS A 53 -13.82 4.36 0.42
C LYS A 53 -13.52 3.90 -1.00
N GLY A 54 -13.47 2.58 -1.23
CA GLY A 54 -13.17 2.04 -2.55
C GLY A 54 -14.11 2.56 -3.64
N GLY A 55 -15.40 2.65 -3.32
CA GLY A 55 -16.42 3.13 -4.27
C GLY A 55 -16.24 4.57 -4.73
N THR A 56 -15.54 5.40 -3.95
CA THR A 56 -15.16 6.76 -4.37
C THR A 56 -14.27 6.72 -5.62
N PHE A 57 -13.51 5.65 -5.82
CA PHE A 57 -12.61 5.51 -6.97
C PHE A 57 -13.31 5.12 -8.27
N ASN A 58 -14.52 4.54 -8.21
CA ASN A 58 -15.20 3.96 -9.37
C ASN A 58 -15.40 4.96 -10.51
N GLN A 59 -15.63 6.23 -10.18
CA GLN A 59 -15.82 7.30 -11.16
C GLN A 59 -14.58 7.63 -11.99
N PHE A 60 -13.38 7.29 -11.50
CA PHE A 60 -12.12 7.61 -12.17
C PHE A 60 -11.62 6.49 -13.08
N PHE A 61 -12.27 5.33 -13.07
CA PHE A 61 -11.92 4.24 -13.99
C PHE A 61 -12.42 4.53 -15.40
N PRO A 62 -11.67 4.08 -16.42
CA PRO A 62 -12.14 4.15 -17.79
C PRO A 62 -13.40 3.31 -17.97
N LYS A 63 -14.28 3.74 -18.88
CA LYS A 63 -15.47 2.99 -19.26
C LYS A 63 -15.13 1.91 -20.29
N SER A 64 -16.00 0.90 -20.41
CA SER A 64 -15.95 -0.03 -21.54
C SER A 64 -16.11 0.72 -22.86
N GLU A 65 -15.32 0.35 -23.86
CA GLU A 65 -15.27 1.01 -25.16
C GLU A 65 -14.85 0.02 -26.26
N GLY A 66 -15.57 0.00 -27.38
CA GLY A 66 -15.31 -0.94 -28.48
C GLY A 66 -15.40 -2.39 -28.00
N ASP A 67 -14.37 -3.19 -28.33
CA ASP A 67 -14.27 -4.60 -27.95
C ASP A 67 -13.75 -4.82 -26.51
N PHE A 68 -13.51 -3.74 -25.76
CA PHE A 68 -12.95 -3.81 -24.41
C PHE A 68 -14.01 -3.61 -23.33
N ASP A 69 -14.10 -4.58 -22.43
CA ASP A 69 -14.96 -4.54 -21.25
C ASP A 69 -14.16 -4.22 -20.00
N VAL A 70 -14.58 -3.18 -19.27
CA VAL A 70 -14.01 -2.79 -17.98
C VAL A 70 -14.97 -3.19 -16.87
N VAL A 71 -14.66 -4.29 -16.18
CA VAL A 71 -15.58 -4.94 -15.23
C VAL A 71 -15.07 -4.80 -13.79
N PRO A 72 -15.88 -4.29 -12.83
CA PRO A 72 -15.49 -4.24 -11.42
C PRO A 72 -15.12 -5.63 -10.91
N SER A 73 -14.04 -5.73 -10.14
CA SER A 73 -13.53 -7.02 -9.65
C SER A 73 -13.34 -7.08 -8.15
N GLN A 74 -12.89 -5.98 -7.54
CA GLN A 74 -12.72 -5.88 -6.11
C GLN A 74 -12.81 -4.41 -5.68
N GLU A 75 -13.54 -4.19 -4.61
CA GLU A 75 -13.63 -2.88 -3.97
C GLU A 75 -13.43 -3.06 -2.47
N LYS A 76 -12.53 -2.27 -1.89
CA LYS A 76 -12.23 -2.24 -0.47
C LYS A 76 -11.89 -0.81 -0.07
N LYS A 77 -11.85 -0.52 1.24
CA LYS A 77 -11.35 0.77 1.69
C LYS A 77 -9.88 0.95 1.25
N GLY A 78 -9.59 2.08 0.62
CA GLY A 78 -8.29 2.42 0.05
C GLY A 78 -7.95 1.68 -1.25
N PHE A 79 -8.89 0.94 -1.86
CA PHE A 79 -8.59 0.13 -3.03
C PHE A 79 -9.80 -0.14 -3.91
N ALA A 80 -9.65 0.05 -5.22
CA ALA A 80 -10.58 -0.46 -6.22
C ALA A 80 -9.80 -1.10 -7.36
N ALA A 81 -10.35 -2.17 -7.93
CA ALA A 81 -9.77 -2.85 -9.08
C ALA A 81 -10.84 -3.36 -10.05
N TYR A 82 -10.52 -3.22 -11.33
CA TYR A 82 -11.34 -3.62 -12.46
C TYR A 82 -10.54 -4.57 -13.34
N LYS A 83 -11.22 -5.53 -13.96
CA LYS A 83 -10.66 -6.36 -15.02
C LYS A 83 -10.89 -5.67 -16.35
N LEU A 84 -9.85 -5.65 -17.16
CA LEU A 84 -9.95 -5.30 -18.57
C LEU A 84 -10.04 -6.60 -19.35
N ASN A 85 -11.18 -6.84 -19.99
CA ASN A 85 -11.39 -7.99 -20.86
C ASN A 85 -11.48 -7.54 -22.31
N LYS A 86 -11.12 -8.44 -23.22
CA LYS A 86 -11.36 -8.35 -24.65
C LYS A 86 -11.69 -9.75 -25.15
N ASP A 87 -12.73 -9.90 -25.97
CA ASP A 87 -13.13 -11.19 -26.54
C ASP A 87 -13.32 -12.30 -25.47
N GLY A 88 -13.82 -11.93 -24.29
CA GLY A 88 -14.01 -12.86 -23.15
C GLY A 88 -12.74 -13.22 -22.37
N ALA A 89 -11.56 -12.76 -22.78
CA ALA A 89 -10.29 -12.99 -22.08
C ALA A 89 -9.85 -11.76 -21.26
N THR A 90 -9.38 -11.97 -20.03
CA THR A 90 -8.82 -10.88 -19.21
C THR A 90 -7.40 -10.53 -19.65
N LEU A 91 -7.23 -9.33 -20.21
CA LEU A 91 -5.95 -8.82 -20.67
C LEU A 91 -5.15 -8.14 -19.56
N ALA A 92 -5.83 -7.41 -18.68
CA ALA A 92 -5.19 -6.66 -17.60
C ALA A 92 -6.09 -6.48 -16.38
N THR A 93 -5.49 -6.03 -15.29
CA THR A 93 -6.17 -5.50 -14.10
C THR A 93 -5.82 -4.03 -13.95
N LEU A 94 -6.85 -3.20 -13.91
CA LEU A 94 -6.81 -1.77 -13.67
C LEU A 94 -7.05 -1.54 -12.17
N SER A 95 -6.24 -0.74 -11.48
CA SER A 95 -6.42 -0.51 -10.04
C SER A 95 -6.07 0.90 -9.59
N ILE A 96 -6.79 1.39 -8.59
CA ILE A 96 -6.51 2.64 -7.86
C ILE A 96 -6.35 2.29 -6.38
N ASN A 97 -5.22 2.70 -5.81
CA ASN A 97 -4.85 2.44 -4.42
C ASN A 97 -4.61 3.78 -3.70
N ASP A 98 -5.21 3.93 -2.52
CA ASP A 98 -4.85 4.97 -1.56
C ASP A 98 -3.60 4.56 -0.79
N THR A 99 -2.48 5.25 -0.99
CA THR A 99 -1.22 4.87 -0.36
C THR A 99 -1.11 5.32 1.10
N ILE A 100 -2.12 5.99 1.68
CA ILE A 100 -2.10 6.38 3.10
C ILE A 100 -1.94 5.17 4.04
N SER A 101 -2.46 4.00 3.62
CA SER A 101 -2.29 2.74 4.35
C SER A 101 -1.05 1.94 3.91
N LEU A 102 -0.33 2.41 2.88
CA LEU A 102 0.86 1.76 2.34
C LEU A 102 1.90 2.80 1.88
N PRO A 103 2.55 3.54 2.79
CA PRO A 103 3.49 4.61 2.43
C PRO A 103 4.68 4.13 1.59
N ALA A 104 5.11 2.87 1.77
CA ALA A 104 6.17 2.25 0.98
C ALA A 104 5.83 2.16 -0.53
N ALA A 105 4.55 2.25 -0.91
CA ALA A 105 4.16 2.34 -2.33
C ALA A 105 4.58 3.66 -2.96
N VAL A 106 4.53 4.78 -2.21
CA VAL A 106 4.93 6.11 -2.67
C VAL A 106 6.43 6.17 -2.92
N THR A 107 7.24 5.55 -2.05
CA THR A 107 8.71 5.54 -2.18
C THR A 107 9.18 4.94 -3.50
N LYS A 108 8.41 4.05 -4.13
CA LYS A 108 8.76 3.48 -5.44
C LYS A 108 8.79 4.53 -6.55
N TYR A 109 8.14 5.68 -6.36
CA TYR A 109 8.06 6.76 -7.33
C TYR A 109 9.08 7.88 -7.09
N SER A 110 9.85 7.85 -5.98
CA SER A 110 10.83 8.89 -5.70
C SER A 110 11.98 8.92 -6.70
N THR A 111 12.27 7.79 -7.34
CA THR A 111 13.28 7.64 -8.40
C THR A 111 12.65 7.62 -9.80
N ALA A 112 11.38 8.00 -9.94
CA ALA A 112 10.71 8.03 -11.23
C ALA A 112 11.37 9.07 -12.15
N THR A 113 11.84 8.63 -13.31
CA THR A 113 12.40 9.50 -14.36
C THR A 113 11.40 9.74 -15.49
N GLU A 114 10.36 8.91 -15.58
CA GLU A 114 9.33 8.96 -16.61
C GLU A 114 8.02 9.50 -16.04
N ASN A 115 7.30 10.28 -16.85
CA ASN A 115 5.98 10.80 -16.51
C ASN A 115 4.94 10.33 -17.51
N ILE A 116 3.75 9.99 -17.02
CA ILE A 116 2.56 9.70 -17.83
C ILE A 116 1.50 10.74 -17.47
N ALA A 117 1.04 11.49 -18.48
CA ALA A 117 0.05 12.57 -18.29
C ALA A 117 0.45 13.60 -17.21
N GLY A 118 1.76 13.86 -17.03
CA GLY A 118 2.29 14.80 -16.05
C GLY A 118 2.54 14.23 -14.65
N TYR A 119 2.25 12.94 -14.42
CA TYR A 119 2.45 12.28 -13.12
C TYR A 119 3.64 11.33 -13.14
N PRO A 120 4.43 11.24 -12.05
CA PRO A 120 5.57 10.32 -11.97
C PRO A 120 5.10 8.88 -12.13
N SER A 121 5.81 8.15 -12.97
CA SER A 121 5.47 6.78 -13.36
C SER A 121 6.66 5.84 -13.23
N VAL A 122 6.36 4.58 -12.89
CA VAL A 122 7.37 3.53 -12.79
C VAL A 122 6.83 2.20 -13.34
N ASN A 123 7.73 1.46 -13.96
CA ASN A 123 7.50 0.05 -14.27
C ASN A 123 7.82 -0.81 -13.04
N GLN A 124 6.93 -1.74 -12.72
CA GLN A 124 7.09 -2.69 -11.61
C GLN A 124 7.24 -4.09 -12.19
N GLY A 125 8.49 -4.50 -12.42
CA GLY A 125 8.80 -5.69 -13.19
C GLY A 125 8.43 -5.53 -14.66
N THR A 126 8.11 -6.64 -15.33
CA THR A 126 7.80 -6.66 -16.77
C THR A 126 6.30 -6.52 -17.07
N THR A 127 5.44 -6.73 -16.08
CA THR A 127 3.99 -6.87 -16.28
C THR A 127 3.17 -5.70 -15.75
N ALA A 128 3.73 -4.81 -14.93
CA ALA A 128 2.99 -3.71 -14.35
C ALA A 128 3.63 -2.35 -14.64
N THR A 129 2.77 -1.36 -14.88
CA THR A 129 3.12 0.05 -14.96
C THR A 129 2.17 0.80 -14.05
N GLY A 130 2.70 1.73 -13.26
CA GLY A 130 1.87 2.56 -12.41
C GLY A 130 2.35 4.00 -12.40
N LEU A 131 1.45 4.88 -11.98
CA LEU A 131 1.69 6.30 -11.78
C LEU A 131 1.20 6.73 -10.39
N LEU A 132 1.74 7.81 -9.87
CA LEU A 132 1.36 8.39 -8.59
C LEU A 132 0.70 9.76 -8.81
N VAL A 133 -0.59 9.85 -8.51
CA VAL A 133 -1.38 11.07 -8.61
C VAL A 133 -1.44 11.77 -7.25
N ASN A 134 -1.21 13.08 -7.26
CA ASN A 134 -1.29 13.96 -6.09
C ASN A 134 -0.52 13.44 -4.86
N GLY A 135 0.60 12.74 -5.08
CA GLY A 135 1.43 12.18 -4.01
C GLY A 135 0.79 11.06 -3.17
N ARG A 136 -0.45 10.64 -3.46
CA ARG A 136 -1.24 9.75 -2.60
C ARG A 136 -1.94 8.61 -3.34
N TYR A 137 -2.38 8.82 -4.57
CA TYR A 137 -3.18 7.81 -5.27
C TYR A 137 -2.32 7.09 -6.29
N GLN A 138 -2.06 5.80 -6.05
CA GLN A 138 -1.39 4.95 -7.02
C GLN A 138 -2.40 4.41 -8.00
N VAL A 139 -2.27 4.79 -9.28
CA VAL A 139 -3.00 4.17 -10.39
C VAL A 139 -2.07 3.17 -11.05
N LYS A 140 -2.56 1.97 -11.33
CA LYS A 140 -1.73 0.88 -11.86
C LYS A 140 -2.50 0.02 -12.84
N VAL A 141 -1.80 -0.40 -13.89
CA VAL A 141 -2.25 -1.43 -14.84
C VAL A 141 -1.29 -2.61 -14.74
N LEU A 142 -1.85 -3.78 -14.43
CA LEU A 142 -1.14 -5.06 -14.35
C LEU A 142 -1.60 -5.98 -15.48
N SER A 143 -0.68 -6.36 -16.34
CA SER A 143 -0.91 -7.30 -17.45
C SER A 143 -1.24 -8.69 -16.91
N LYS A 144 -2.25 -9.32 -17.49
CA LYS A 144 -2.64 -10.71 -17.25
C LYS A 144 -2.35 -11.60 -18.46
N SER A 145 -2.34 -11.00 -19.66
CA SER A 145 -1.89 -11.64 -20.89
C SER A 145 -0.46 -11.19 -21.25
N THR A 146 0.32 -12.08 -21.86
CA THR A 146 1.63 -11.74 -22.44
C THR A 146 1.51 -10.88 -23.69
N SER A 147 0.34 -10.88 -24.34
CA SER A 147 0.04 -9.99 -25.47
C SER A 147 -0.23 -8.54 -25.05
N PHE A 148 -0.35 -8.27 -23.75
CA PHE A 148 -0.60 -6.92 -23.23
C PHE A 148 0.73 -6.23 -22.88
N SER A 149 1.16 -5.35 -23.77
CA SER A 149 2.49 -4.73 -23.75
C SER A 149 2.59 -3.57 -22.76
N GLN A 150 3.79 -3.00 -22.60
CA GLN A 150 3.98 -1.78 -21.82
C GLN A 150 3.25 -0.58 -22.45
N THR A 151 3.26 -0.47 -23.78
CA THR A 151 2.55 0.60 -24.48
C THR A 151 1.06 0.53 -24.20
N ASP A 152 0.46 -0.66 -24.27
CA ASP A 152 -0.96 -0.85 -23.92
C ASP A 152 -1.25 -0.42 -22.48
N ARG A 153 -0.35 -0.72 -21.54
CA ARG A 153 -0.50 -0.26 -20.14
C ARG A 153 -0.47 1.26 -20.04
N VAL A 154 0.41 1.93 -20.77
CA VAL A 154 0.51 3.41 -20.77
C VAL A 154 -0.75 4.02 -21.37
N ASP A 155 -1.23 3.49 -22.50
CA ASP A 155 -2.45 3.95 -23.15
C ASP A 155 -3.66 3.83 -22.21
N TRP A 156 -3.79 2.68 -21.53
CA TRP A 156 -4.86 2.48 -20.55
C TRP A 156 -4.73 3.35 -19.31
N LEU A 157 -3.51 3.63 -18.84
CA LEU A 157 -3.28 4.56 -17.73
C LEU A 157 -3.76 5.98 -18.07
N GLN A 158 -3.61 6.42 -19.32
CA GLN A 158 -4.06 7.73 -19.77
C GLN A 158 -5.59 7.84 -19.88
N LYS A 159 -6.31 6.71 -20.00
CA LYS A 159 -7.78 6.69 -20.05
C LYS A 159 -8.46 6.89 -18.69
N PHE A 160 -7.73 6.79 -17.58
CA PHE A 160 -8.28 7.14 -16.27
C PHE A 160 -8.54 8.64 -16.18
N ASP A 161 -9.53 9.03 -15.38
CA ASP A 161 -9.71 10.43 -15.02
C ASP A 161 -8.67 10.84 -13.95
N LEU A 162 -7.46 11.10 -14.41
CA LEU A 162 -6.33 11.47 -13.56
C LEU A 162 -6.46 12.88 -12.98
N LYS A 163 -7.22 13.77 -13.64
CA LYS A 163 -7.46 15.13 -13.16
C LYS A 163 -8.46 15.11 -12.02
N GLY A 164 -9.61 14.45 -12.21
CA GLY A 164 -10.58 14.26 -11.13
C GLY A 164 -9.98 13.52 -9.93
N LEU A 165 -9.12 12.53 -10.17
CA LEU A 165 -8.41 11.84 -9.10
C LEU A 165 -7.41 12.75 -8.36
N ALA A 166 -6.78 13.71 -9.06
CA ALA A 166 -5.88 14.67 -8.43
C ALA A 166 -6.64 15.70 -7.58
N GLU A 167 -7.85 16.07 -7.98
CA GLU A 167 -8.74 16.97 -7.26
C GLU A 167 -9.46 16.29 -6.08
N LEU A 168 -9.48 14.95 -6.04
CA LEU A 168 -10.06 14.20 -4.94
C LEU A 168 -9.37 14.64 -3.63
N GLU A 169 -10.16 15.21 -2.72
CA GLU A 169 -9.64 15.78 -1.48
C GLU A 169 -8.80 14.75 -0.73
N VAL A 170 -7.50 15.04 -0.63
CA VAL A 170 -6.64 14.49 0.38
C VAL A 170 -7.15 15.08 1.68
N ALA A 171 -7.73 14.24 2.55
CA ALA A 171 -8.33 14.66 3.83
C ALA A 171 -7.35 15.33 4.82
N ASP A 172 -6.17 15.80 4.38
CA ASP A 172 -5.12 16.41 5.20
C ASP A 172 -4.76 17.86 4.82
N ASN A 173 -5.52 18.57 3.96
CA ASN A 173 -5.22 19.99 3.65
C ASN A 173 -6.44 20.92 3.50
N LYS A 174 -7.45 20.77 4.37
CA LYS A 174 -8.46 21.81 4.65
C LYS A 174 -8.92 21.76 6.11
N SER A 175 -8.03 22.11 7.03
CA SER A 175 -8.41 22.47 8.41
C SER A 175 -7.43 23.44 9.07
N SER A 176 -6.82 24.33 8.29
CA SER A 176 -6.12 25.49 8.83
C SER A 176 -6.36 26.73 7.97
N ASP A 177 -7.60 26.97 7.58
CA ASP A 177 -8.10 28.34 7.44
C ASP A 177 -9.63 28.34 7.38
N ALA A 178 -10.24 29.34 8.00
CA ALA A 178 -11.69 29.56 8.11
C ALA A 178 -12.45 28.71 9.15
N LYS A 179 -12.29 29.03 10.44
CA LYS A 179 -13.40 29.57 11.27
C LYS A 179 -12.88 30.17 12.58
N GLN A 180 -12.43 31.42 12.52
CA GLN A 180 -12.51 32.30 13.69
C GLN A 180 -14.00 32.51 13.98
N SER A 181 -14.53 31.80 14.99
CA SER A 181 -15.82 32.11 15.57
C SER A 181 -15.58 32.84 16.89
N PRO A 182 -16.12 34.05 17.08
CA PRO A 182 -16.06 34.77 18.33
C PRO A 182 -17.06 34.11 19.29
N ASN A 183 -16.56 33.54 20.38
CA ASN A 183 -17.29 33.39 21.64
C ASN A 183 -16.32 32.86 22.69
N ALA A 184 -15.50 33.76 23.21
CA ALA A 184 -14.91 33.57 24.52
C ALA A 184 -16.05 33.60 25.55
N PRO A 185 -16.13 32.63 26.48
CA PRO A 185 -16.98 32.80 27.66
C PRO A 185 -16.49 34.01 28.47
N PRO A 186 -17.40 34.83 29.01
CA PRO A 186 -17.03 36.07 29.69
C PRO A 186 -16.21 35.79 30.94
N ALA A 187 -15.19 36.64 31.15
CA ALA A 187 -14.35 36.66 32.33
C ALA A 187 -15.18 36.77 33.61
N LEU A 188 -14.88 35.90 34.58
CA LEU A 188 -15.31 36.05 35.97
C LEU A 188 -14.57 37.27 36.56
N ASN A 189 -15.29 38.38 36.74
CA ASN A 189 -14.81 39.49 37.54
C ASN A 189 -14.92 39.16 39.04
N PRO A 190 -13.98 39.63 39.87
CA PRO A 190 -13.95 39.35 41.30
C PRO A 190 -14.98 40.22 42.04
N VAL A 191 -15.83 39.57 42.83
CA VAL A 191 -16.75 40.25 43.76
C VAL A 191 -15.94 40.74 44.97
N LEU A 192 -15.90 42.07 45.13
CA LEU A 192 -15.51 42.75 46.37
C LEU A 192 -16.46 42.32 47.51
N GLN A 193 -15.87 41.90 48.63
CA GLN A 193 -16.55 41.84 49.92
C GLN A 193 -16.72 43.27 50.47
N PRO A 194 -17.89 43.65 51.00
CA PRO A 194 -18.01 44.81 51.87
C PRO A 194 -17.77 44.44 53.34
N ALA A 195 -17.17 45.39 54.04
CA ALA A 195 -16.90 45.39 55.46
C ALA A 195 -18.18 45.43 56.32
N ALA A 196 -18.18 44.69 57.42
CA ALA A 196 -18.80 45.01 58.71
C ALA A 196 -18.15 44.12 59.79
#